data_AF-A0A9X3LUZ3-F1
#
_entry.id   AF-A0A9X3LUZ3-F1
#
_cell.length_a   1.000
_cell.length_b   1.000
_cell.length_c   1.000
_cell.angle_alpha   90.00
_cell.angle_beta   90.00
_cell.angle_gamma   90.00
#
_symmetry.space_group_name_H-M   'P 1'
#
loop_
_entity.id
_entity.type
_entity.pdbx_description
1 polymer ?
#
loop_
_entity_poly.entity_id
_entity_poly.type
_entity_poly.pdbx_seq_one_letter_code
_entity_poly.pdbx_strand_id
1 'polypeptide(L)'
;MSNDNVPERIKQADSRLKYITSANDRLEAVGEQMTEDWVQLSKLIEYYESQWGADMERYPHAHYGVLSEDGVWNEMGRFYEALKEIRDVSTRIVREYEGEEAGEA
;
A
#
# COMPACT_ATOMS: atom_id res chain seq x y z
N MET A 1 2.07 36.84 23.39
CA MET A 1 0.69 37.28 23.11
C MET A 1 -0.20 36.07 23.32
N SER A 2 -1.24 36.17 24.16
CA SER A 2 -2.08 35.00 24.45
C SER A 2 -2.87 34.59 23.20
N ASN A 3 -2.91 33.29 22.89
CA ASN A 3 -3.64 32.72 21.74
C ASN A 3 -5.17 32.78 21.90
N ASP A 4 -5.67 33.47 22.94
CA ASP A 4 -7.07 33.47 23.35
C ASP A 4 -8.01 34.19 22.38
N ASN A 5 -7.49 34.98 21.43
CA ASN A 5 -8.28 35.73 20.44
C ASN A 5 -8.20 35.19 18.99
N VAL A 6 -7.62 34.01 18.77
CA VAL A 6 -7.56 33.42 17.43
C VAL A 6 -8.92 32.80 17.06
N PRO A 7 -9.55 33.19 15.93
CA PRO A 7 -10.80 32.59 15.46
C PRO A 7 -10.72 31.06 15.35
N GLU A 8 -11.79 30.37 15.75
CA GLU A 8 -11.85 28.91 15.75
C GLU A 8 -11.57 28.29 14.36
N ARG A 9 -12.02 28.94 13.29
CA ARG A 9 -11.72 28.55 11.91
C ARG A 9 -10.21 28.44 11.62
N ILE A 10 -9.39 29.30 12.24
CA ILE A 10 -7.93 29.28 12.05
C ILE A 10 -7.32 28.10 12.80
N LYS A 11 -7.80 27.81 14.02
CA LYS A 11 -7.34 26.64 14.79
C LYS A 11 -7.68 25.33 14.08
N GLN A 12 -8.87 25.24 13.49
CA GLN A 12 -9.28 24.10 12.68
C GLN A 12 -8.44 23.97 11.41
N ALA A 13 -8.17 25.07 10.71
CA ALA A 13 -7.30 25.06 9.54
C ALA A 13 -5.87 24.62 9.89
N ASP A 14 -5.31 25.12 10.99
CA ASP A 14 -3.98 24.71 11.49
C ASP A 14 -3.94 23.23 11.86
N SER A 15 -5.00 22.71 12.48
CA SER A 15 -5.12 21.28 12.79
C SER A 15 -5.17 20.42 11.53
N ARG A 16 -5.91 20.86 10.50
CA ARG A 16 -5.95 20.19 9.19
C ARG A 16 -4.60 20.24 8.48
N LEU A 17 -3.91 21.37 8.54
CA LEU A 17 -2.57 21.53 7.96
C LEU A 17 -1.59 20.53 8.60
N LYS A 18 -1.54 20.47 9.93
CA LYS A 18 -0.69 19.50 10.66
C LYS A 18 -1.01 18.06 10.27
N TYR A 19 -2.30 17.73 10.16
CA TYR A 19 -2.72 16.40 9.74
C TYR A 19 -2.21 16.06 8.33
N ILE A 20 -2.36 16.97 7.37
CA ILE A 20 -1.89 16.75 5.99
C ILE A 20 -0.36 16.72 5.91
N THR A 21 0.37 17.52 6.69
CA THR A 21 1.83 17.41 6.78
C THR A 21 2.26 15.99 7.18
N SER A 22 1.69 15.44 8.26
CA SER A 22 2.01 14.07 8.67
C SER A 22 1.48 13.00 7.69
N ALA A 23 0.45 13.30 6.90
CA ALA A 23 0.00 12.41 5.84
C ALA A 23 0.99 12.38 4.68
N ASN A 24 1.50 13.55 4.26
CA ASN A 24 2.50 13.66 3.19
C ASN A 24 3.78 12.90 3.55
N ASP A 25 4.30 13.07 4.77
CA ASP A 25 5.50 12.35 5.24
C ASP A 25 5.35 10.82 5.10
N ARG A 26 4.15 10.29 5.36
CA ARG A 26 3.86 8.85 5.19
C ARG A 26 3.78 8.47 3.71
N LEU A 27 3.12 9.27 2.89
CA LEU A 27 2.92 8.98 1.47
C LEU A 27 4.23 9.03 0.68
N GLU A 28 5.17 9.92 1.04
CA GLU A 28 6.48 9.98 0.40
C GLU A 28 7.27 8.66 0.51
N ALA A 29 7.11 7.94 1.63
CA ALA A 29 7.76 6.65 1.85
C ALA A 29 7.03 5.46 1.17
N VAL A 30 5.74 5.60 0.83
CA VAL A 30 4.92 4.47 0.36
C VAL A 30 5.43 3.90 -0.96
N GLY A 31 5.87 4.75 -1.90
CA GLY A 31 6.34 4.26 -3.21
C GLY A 31 7.61 3.41 -3.13
N GLU A 32 8.57 3.81 -2.29
CA GLU A 32 9.78 3.04 -2.03
C GLU A 32 9.44 1.71 -1.36
N GLN A 33 8.59 1.74 -0.31
CA GLN A 33 8.14 0.53 0.38
C GLN A 33 7.46 -0.46 -0.57
N MET A 34 6.54 0.00 -1.42
CA MET A 34 5.85 -0.84 -2.41
C MET A 34 6.84 -1.51 -3.38
N THR A 35 7.92 -0.80 -3.75
CA THR A 35 8.96 -1.34 -4.63
C THR A 35 9.77 -2.43 -3.93
N GLU A 36 10.14 -2.21 -2.68
CA GLU A 36 10.85 -3.22 -1.87
C GLU A 36 10.00 -4.46 -1.64
N ASP A 37 8.72 -4.28 -1.29
CA ASP A 37 7.77 -5.36 -1.06
C ASP A 37 7.59 -6.20 -2.34
N TRP A 38 7.49 -5.54 -3.51
CA TRP A 38 7.43 -6.22 -4.80
C TRP A 38 8.68 -7.07 -5.06
N VAL A 39 9.88 -6.57 -4.77
CA VAL A 39 11.13 -7.32 -4.95
C VAL A 39 11.17 -8.57 -4.07
N GLN A 40 10.60 -8.53 -2.86
CA GLN A 40 10.52 -9.72 -2.01
C GLN A 40 9.49 -10.71 -2.55
N LEU A 41 8.31 -10.22 -2.94
CA LEU A 41 7.27 -11.07 -3.48
C LEU A 41 7.70 -11.72 -4.80
N SER A 42 8.40 -11.02 -5.69
CA SER A 42 8.86 -11.57 -6.96
C SER A 42 9.80 -12.77 -6.77
N LYS A 43 10.70 -12.71 -5.78
CA LYS A 43 11.57 -13.83 -5.42
C LYS A 43 10.78 -15.01 -4.84
N LEU A 44 9.73 -14.72 -4.08
CA LEU A 44 8.86 -15.76 -3.54
C LEU A 44 8.05 -16.45 -4.65
N ILE A 45 7.60 -15.69 -5.65
CA ILE A 45 6.97 -16.22 -6.87
C ILE A 45 7.95 -17.11 -7.62
N GLU A 46 9.18 -16.64 -7.85
CA GLU A 46 10.22 -17.44 -8.51
C GLU A 46 10.47 -18.77 -7.77
N TYR A 47 10.52 -18.75 -6.44
CA TYR A 47 10.64 -19.96 -5.63
C TYR A 47 9.43 -20.90 -5.81
N TYR A 48 8.22 -20.35 -5.71
CA TYR A 48 6.96 -21.07 -5.86
C TYR A 48 6.82 -21.76 -7.22
N GLU A 49 7.23 -21.07 -8.29
CA GLU A 49 7.14 -21.58 -9.66
C GLU A 49 8.25 -22.57 -10.02
N SER A 50 9.33 -22.66 -9.23
CA SER A 50 10.51 -23.47 -9.57
C SER A 50 10.75 -24.67 -8.66
N GLN A 51 10.96 -24.45 -7.36
CA GLN A 51 11.49 -25.46 -6.43
C GLN A 51 10.46 -25.91 -5.40
N TRP A 52 9.42 -25.12 -5.17
CA TRP A 52 8.43 -25.37 -4.12
C TRP A 52 7.82 -26.77 -4.16
N GLY A 53 7.43 -27.27 -5.34
CA GLY A 53 6.84 -28.60 -5.45
C GLY A 53 7.80 -29.73 -5.02
N ALA A 54 9.08 -29.62 -5.39
CA ALA A 54 10.11 -30.58 -5.00
C ALA A 54 10.40 -30.52 -3.49
N ASP A 55 10.43 -29.31 -2.91
CA ASP A 55 10.62 -29.13 -1.47
C ASP A 55 9.42 -29.62 -0.66
N MET A 56 8.20 -29.44 -1.15
CA MET A 56 6.97 -29.99 -0.55
C MET A 56 7.00 -31.52 -0.49
N GLU A 57 7.42 -32.17 -1.57
CA GLU A 57 7.56 -33.63 -1.62
C GLU A 57 8.68 -34.12 -0.69
N ARG A 58 9.79 -33.39 -0.65
CA ARG A 58 10.98 -33.78 0.12
C ARG A 58 10.82 -33.53 1.63
N TYR A 59 10.06 -32.52 2.02
CA TYR A 59 9.90 -32.09 3.41
C TYR A 59 8.42 -32.00 3.83
N PRO A 60 7.63 -33.10 3.73
CA PRO A 60 6.18 -33.07 3.93
C PRO A 60 5.73 -32.80 5.38
N HIS A 61 6.66 -32.76 6.34
CA HIS A 61 6.40 -32.50 7.74
C HIS A 61 7.05 -31.20 8.25
N ALA A 62 7.64 -30.40 7.34
CA ALA A 62 8.25 -29.15 7.72
C ALA A 62 7.17 -28.05 7.91
N HIS A 63 7.20 -27.38 9.05
CA HIS A 63 6.20 -26.36 9.41
C HIS A 63 6.67 -24.95 9.03
N TYR A 64 6.83 -24.71 7.72
CA TYR A 64 7.12 -23.38 7.19
C TYR A 64 5.92 -22.87 6.38
N GLY A 65 5.54 -21.60 6.56
CA GLY A 65 4.38 -21.01 5.87
C GLY A 65 4.49 -21.07 4.34
N VAL A 66 5.71 -21.02 3.79
CA VAL A 66 5.96 -21.16 2.35
C VAL A 66 5.63 -22.56 1.83
N LEU A 67 5.67 -23.58 2.69
CA LEU A 67 5.31 -24.98 2.39
C LEU A 67 3.86 -25.29 2.78
N SER A 68 3.01 -24.28 2.91
CA SER A 68 1.56 -24.50 2.99
C SER A 68 0.95 -24.53 1.60
N GLU A 69 -0.14 -25.29 1.44
CA GLU A 69 -0.83 -25.54 0.16
C GLU A 69 -1.15 -24.24 -0.61
N ASP A 70 -1.57 -23.19 0.10
CA ASP A 70 -1.97 -21.92 -0.49
C ASP A 70 -1.14 -20.71 -0.02
N GLY A 71 -0.04 -20.92 0.71
CA GLY A 71 0.64 -19.84 1.44
C GLY A 71 1.14 -18.71 0.54
N VAL A 72 1.99 -19.05 -0.44
CA VAL A 72 2.53 -18.08 -1.39
C VAL A 72 1.42 -17.52 -2.29
N TRP A 73 0.57 -18.39 -2.80
CA TRP A 73 -0.51 -18.04 -3.72
C TRP A 73 -1.47 -16.99 -3.13
N ASN A 74 -1.87 -17.16 -1.87
CA ASN A 74 -2.76 -16.22 -1.19
C ASN A 74 -2.13 -14.83 -1.05
N GLU A 75 -0.85 -14.76 -0.69
CA GLU A 75 -0.16 -13.48 -0.51
C GLU A 75 0.11 -12.77 -1.86
N MET A 76 0.35 -13.53 -2.94
CA MET A 76 0.38 -12.96 -4.29
C MET A 76 -0.92 -12.23 -4.64
N GLY A 77 -2.06 -12.90 -4.42
CA GLY A 77 -3.38 -12.32 -4.69
C GLY A 77 -3.68 -11.10 -3.82
N ARG A 78 -3.39 -11.18 -2.52
CA ARG A 78 -3.58 -10.06 -1.58
C ARG A 78 -2.76 -8.83 -1.96
N PHE A 79 -1.48 -9.03 -2.27
CA PHE A 79 -0.61 -7.94 -2.69
C PHE A 79 -1.11 -7.29 -3.99
N TYR A 80 -1.50 -8.11 -4.97
CA TYR A 80 -2.04 -7.61 -6.24
C TYR A 80 -3.31 -6.77 -6.06
N GLU A 81 -4.27 -7.23 -5.26
CA GLU A 81 -5.50 -6.48 -5.00
C GLU A 81 -5.22 -5.18 -4.22
N ALA A 82 -4.31 -5.21 -3.25
CA ALA A 82 -3.91 -4.00 -2.52
C ALA A 82 -3.31 -2.94 -3.46
N LEU A 83 -2.43 -3.34 -4.39
CA LEU A 83 -1.85 -2.42 -5.38
C LEU A 83 -2.90 -1.83 -6.32
N LYS A 84 -3.89 -2.62 -6.75
CA LYS A 84 -5.00 -2.14 -7.58
C LYS A 84 -5.83 -1.09 -6.83
N GLU A 85 -6.18 -1.37 -5.59
CA GLU A 85 -6.95 -0.43 -4.77
C GLU A 85 -6.18 0.89 -4.58
N ILE A 86 -4.88 0.82 -4.26
CA ILE A 86 -4.01 2.00 -4.14
C ILE A 86 -3.98 2.79 -5.45
N ARG A 87 -3.81 2.13 -6.59
CA ARG A 87 -3.83 2.77 -7.91
C ARG A 87 -5.16 3.47 -8.16
N ASP A 88 -6.28 2.78 -7.94
CA ASP A 88 -7.61 3.29 -8.28
C ASP A 88 -7.97 4.51 -7.41
N VAL A 89 -7.70 4.43 -6.10
CA VAL A 89 -7.93 5.53 -5.17
C VAL A 89 -7.02 6.72 -5.48
N SER A 90 -5.73 6.50 -5.68
CA SER A 90 -4.77 7.59 -5.96
C SER A 90 -5.07 8.26 -7.29
N THR A 91 -5.40 7.49 -8.34
CA THR A 91 -5.78 8.04 -9.65
C THR A 91 -7.02 8.93 -9.53
N ARG A 92 -8.05 8.47 -8.81
CA ARG A 92 -9.26 9.27 -8.59
C ARG A 92 -8.95 10.59 -7.88
N ILE A 93 -8.16 10.55 -6.81
CA ILE A 93 -7.81 11.74 -6.02
C ILE A 93 -7.01 12.74 -6.87
N VAL A 94 -6.05 12.26 -7.67
CA VAL A 94 -5.25 13.12 -8.56
C VAL A 94 -6.15 13.79 -9.60
N ARG A 95 -7.06 13.04 -10.23
CA ARG A 95 -8.03 13.61 -11.19
C ARG A 95 -8.93 14.67 -10.58
N GLU A 96 -9.45 14.41 -9.38
CA GLU A 96 -10.26 15.38 -8.63
C GLU A 96 -9.46 16.66 -8.34
N TYR A 97 -8.19 16.53 -7.94
CA TYR A 97 -7.29 17.66 -7.69
C TYR A 97 -6.93 18.44 -8.95
N GLU A 98 -6.72 17.75 -10.08
CA GLU A 98 -6.43 18.35 -11.38
C GLU A 98 -7.67 18.98 -12.04
N GLY A 99 -8.86 18.73 -11.49
CA GLY A 99 -10.12 19.27 -11.99
C GLY A 99 -10.65 18.56 -13.24
N GLU A 100 -10.20 17.33 -13.52
CA GLU A 100 -10.59 16.55 -14.71
C GLU A 100 -12.05 16.06 -14.66
N GLU A 101 -12.77 16.22 -13.53
CA GLU A 101 -14.18 15.82 -13.39
C GLU A 101 -15.20 16.85 -13.94
N ALA A 102 -14.79 18.04 -14.40
CA ALA A 102 -15.70 19.09 -14.89
C ALA A 102 -15.83 19.17 -16.42
N GLY A 103 -15.69 18.05 -17.12
CA GLY A 103 -15.56 18.01 -18.58
C GLY A 103 -16.47 17.05 -19.33
N GLU A 104 -17.61 16.63 -18.76
CA GLU A 104 -18.65 15.89 -19.51
C GLU A 104 -20.02 16.16 -18.88
N ALA A 105 -20.73 17.17 -19.41
CA ALA A 105 -22.16 17.43 -19.20
C ALA A 105 -22.81 17.72 -20.57
#